data_AF-Q8VXP9-F1
#
_entry.id   AF-Q8VXP9-F1
#
_cell.length_a   1.000
_cell.length_b   1.000
_cell.length_c   1.000
_cell.angle_alpha   90.00
_cell.angle_beta   90.00
_cell.angle_gamma   90.00
#
_symmetry.space_group_name_H-M   'P 1'
#
loop_
_entity.id
_entity.type
_entity.pdbx_description
1 polymer ?
#
loop_
_entity_poly.entity_id
_entity_poly.type
_entity_poly.pdbx_seq_one_letter_code
_entity_poly.pdbx_strand_id
1 'polypeptide(L)'
;AKAIYNKVGRDFEARSFLANIREVWEQEAGQMYLQEHLIYDIFKETTTKIQNIESGKSILKERLCHKRVLLVLDDVNKLDQLKALCGSRT
;
A
#
# COMPACT_ATOMS: atom_id res chain seq x y z
N ALA A 1 -4.77 11.15 9.10
CA ALA A 1 -5.85 10.61 8.22
C ALA A 1 -6.73 9.47 8.80
N LYS A 2 -6.41 8.89 9.97
CA LYS A 2 -7.09 7.69 10.52
C LYS A 2 -8.61 7.81 10.77
N ALA A 3 -9.10 8.97 11.19
CA ALA A 3 -10.53 9.17 11.45
C ALA A 3 -11.39 8.98 10.18
N ILE A 4 -10.91 9.49 9.03
CA ILE A 4 -11.57 9.34 7.74
C ILE A 4 -11.57 7.86 7.33
N TYR A 5 -10.41 7.21 7.41
CA TYR A 5 -10.26 5.77 7.12
C TYR A 5 -11.29 4.91 7.89
N ASN A 6 -11.48 5.20 9.19
CA ASN A 6 -12.45 4.48 10.01
C ASN A 6 -13.91 4.77 9.60
N LYS A 7 -14.22 6.02 9.23
CA LYS A 7 -15.56 6.47 8.87
C LYS A 7 -16.02 5.90 7.53
N VAL A 8 -15.17 5.95 6.50
CA VAL A 8 -15.55 5.61 5.10
C VAL A 8 -15.10 4.21 4.68
N GLY A 9 -14.22 3.56 5.44
CA GLY A 9 -13.63 2.27 5.04
C GLY A 9 -14.61 1.11 4.95
N ARG A 10 -15.82 1.22 5.51
CA ARG A 10 -16.87 0.19 5.39
C ARG A 10 -17.45 0.10 3.98
N ASP A 11 -17.30 1.14 3.19
CA ASP A 11 -17.84 1.22 1.83
C ASP A 11 -16.88 0.61 0.80
N PHE A 12 -15.78 -0.03 1.19
CA PHE A 12 -14.78 -0.56 0.27
C PHE A 12 -14.60 -2.06 0.47
N GLU A 13 -14.29 -2.78 -0.61
CA GLU A 13 -14.07 -4.24 -0.57
C GLU A 13 -12.80 -4.59 0.20
N ALA A 14 -11.81 -3.71 0.10
CA ALA A 14 -10.55 -3.80 0.82
C ALA A 14 -10.09 -2.43 1.25
N ARG A 15 -9.28 -2.38 2.32
CA ARG A 15 -8.75 -1.12 2.84
C ARG A 15 -7.40 -1.34 3.51
N SER A 16 -6.51 -0.36 3.39
CA SER A 16 -5.23 -0.35 4.08
C SER A 16 -4.90 1.07 4.53
N PHE A 17 -4.25 1.17 5.69
CA PHE A 17 -3.82 2.42 6.28
C PHE A 17 -2.33 2.30 6.63
N LEU A 18 -1.50 3.03 5.88
CA LEU A 18 -0.06 3.07 6.11
C LEU A 18 0.29 4.41 6.77
N ALA A 19 0.81 4.34 8.00
CA ALA A 19 1.21 5.50 8.78
C ALA A 19 2.73 5.72 8.76
N ASN A 20 3.15 6.95 9.05
CA ASN A 20 4.55 7.34 9.20
C ASN A 20 5.40 6.89 8.00
N ILE A 21 4.86 7.03 6.78
CA ILE A 21 5.50 6.50 5.58
C ILE A 21 6.89 7.08 5.43
N ARG A 22 7.06 8.39 5.62
CA ARG A 22 8.38 9.02 5.59
C ARG A 22 9.41 8.35 6.49
N GLU A 23 9.04 8.01 7.72
CA GLU A 23 9.96 7.38 8.67
C GLU A 23 10.24 5.93 8.29
N VAL A 24 9.20 5.14 8.02
CA VAL A 24 9.34 3.71 7.67
C VAL A 24 10.09 3.54 6.36
N TRP A 25 9.88 4.44 5.39
CA TRP A 25 10.50 4.37 4.06
C TRP A 25 12.03 4.41 4.07
N GLU A 26 12.61 5.11 5.05
CA GLU A 26 14.07 5.26 5.19
C GLU A 26 14.71 4.13 6.01
N GLN A 27 13.91 3.22 6.58
CA GLN A 27 14.42 2.07 7.34
C GLN A 27 14.91 0.94 6.41
N GLU A 28 15.77 0.08 6.95
CA GLU A 28 16.18 -1.14 6.26
C GLU A 28 14.95 -1.99 5.90
N ALA A 29 14.84 -2.37 4.63
CA ALA A 29 13.69 -3.09 4.06
C ALA A 29 12.32 -2.39 4.20
N GLY A 30 12.26 -1.13 4.66
CA GLY A 30 11.00 -0.43 4.94
C GLY A 30 10.09 -0.26 3.73
N GLN A 31 10.66 -0.07 2.54
CA GLN A 31 9.90 0.02 1.30
C GLN A 31 9.20 -1.30 0.96
N MET A 32 9.91 -2.42 1.13
CA MET A 32 9.34 -3.75 0.91
C MET A 32 8.28 -4.07 1.96
N TYR A 33 8.57 -3.76 3.22
CA TYR A 33 7.62 -3.91 4.32
C TYR A 33 6.29 -3.19 4.03
N LEU A 34 6.34 -1.94 3.56
CA LEU A 34 5.13 -1.18 3.22
C LEU A 34 4.33 -1.83 2.07
N GLN A 35 5.02 -2.36 1.05
CA GLN A 35 4.35 -3.07 -0.04
C GLN A 35 3.74 -4.40 0.41
N GLU A 36 4.47 -5.20 1.20
CA GLU A 36 3.97 -6.47 1.75
C GLU A 36 2.77 -6.24 2.68
N HIS A 37 2.82 -5.22 3.53
CA HIS A 37 1.71 -4.81 4.39
C HIS A 37 0.48 -4.45 3.55
N LEU A 38 0.66 -3.63 2.52
CA LEU A 38 -0.43 -3.21 1.64
C LEU A 38 -1.06 -4.40 0.91
N ILE A 39 -0.23 -5.29 0.37
CA ILE A 39 -0.65 -6.51 -0.31
C ILE A 39 -1.44 -7.41 0.67
N TYR A 40 -0.91 -7.62 1.87
CA TYR A 40 -1.59 -8.40 2.90
C TYR A 40 -2.96 -7.82 3.25
N ASP A 41 -3.04 -6.50 3.46
CA ASP A 41 -4.29 -5.85 3.84
C ASP A 41 -5.38 -5.99 2.78
N ILE A 42 -5.00 -5.90 1.50
CA ILE A 42 -5.94 -5.88 0.38
C ILE A 42 -6.32 -7.28 -0.08
N PHE A 43 -5.36 -8.20 -0.14
CA PHE A 43 -5.57 -9.53 -0.70
C PHE A 43 -5.77 -10.61 0.36
N LYS A 44 -5.47 -10.31 1.64
CA LYS A 44 -5.52 -11.26 2.76
C LYS A 44 -4.66 -12.51 2.54
N GLU A 45 -3.62 -12.39 1.71
CA GLU A 45 -2.67 -13.47 1.45
C GLU A 45 -1.60 -13.51 2.54
N THR A 46 -1.56 -14.60 3.30
CA THR A 46 -0.66 -14.79 4.45
C THR A 46 0.81 -14.97 4.08
N THR A 47 1.15 -15.11 2.79
CA THR A 47 2.47 -15.57 2.33
C THR A 47 3.12 -14.67 1.28
N THR A 48 2.60 -13.47 1.02
CA THR A 48 3.16 -12.63 -0.05
C THR A 48 4.44 -11.93 0.41
N LYS A 49 5.54 -12.70 0.46
CA LYS A 49 6.90 -12.16 0.48
C LYS A 49 7.26 -11.70 -0.92
N ILE A 50 7.56 -10.42 -1.07
CA ILE A 50 8.03 -9.89 -2.34
C ILE A 50 9.54 -10.06 -2.42
N GLN A 51 10.07 -10.34 -3.61
CA GLN A 51 11.52 -10.51 -3.79
C GLN A 51 12.25 -9.17 -3.82
N ASN A 52 11.58 -8.13 -4.32
CA ASN A 52 12.08 -6.76 -4.41
C ASN A 52 10.92 -5.79 -4.65
N ILE A 53 11.22 -4.49 -4.62
CA ILE A 53 10.20 -3.44 -4.76
C ILE A 53 9.45 -3.47 -6.10
N GLU A 54 10.11 -3.90 -7.17
CA GLU A 54 9.52 -3.91 -8.51
C GLU A 54 8.53 -5.07 -8.68
N SER A 55 8.82 -6.22 -8.05
CA SER A 55 7.87 -7.32 -7.93
C SER A 55 6.62 -6.90 -7.13
N GLY A 56 6.79 -6.17 -6.03
CA GLY A 56 5.68 -5.63 -5.25
C GLY A 56 4.82 -4.64 -6.06
N LYS A 57 5.45 -3.74 -6.83
CA LYS A 57 4.72 -2.83 -7.73
C LYS A 57 3.90 -3.57 -8.77
N SER A 58 4.45 -4.64 -9.34
CA SER A 58 3.75 -5.44 -10.36
C SER A 58 2.50 -6.11 -9.78
N ILE A 59 2.62 -6.72 -8.59
CA ILE A 59 1.48 -7.32 -7.86
C ILE A 59 0.42 -6.27 -7.53
N LEU A 60 0.84 -5.12 -6.99
CA LEU A 60 -0.07 -4.03 -6.65
C LEU A 60 -0.79 -3.49 -7.90
N LYS A 61 -0.08 -3.27 -9.01
CA LYS A 61 -0.66 -2.78 -10.27
C LYS A 61 -1.68 -3.76 -10.83
N GLU A 62 -1.33 -5.04 -10.90
CA GLU A 62 -2.20 -6.09 -11.43
C GLU A 62 -3.46 -6.23 -10.59
N ARG A 63 -3.38 -6.10 -9.27
CA ARG A 63 -4.49 -6.51 -8.40
C ARG A 63 -5.32 -5.37 -7.83
N LEU A 64 -4.74 -4.18 -7.65
CA LEU A 64 -5.49 -2.98 -7.24
C LEU A 64 -6.55 -2.57 -8.26
N CYS A 65 -6.34 -2.87 -9.55
CA CYS A 65 -7.30 -2.48 -10.59
C CYS A 65 -8.60 -3.33 -10.59
N HIS A 66 -8.61 -4.46 -9.89
CA HIS A 66 -9.73 -5.42 -9.87
C HIS A 66 -10.65 -5.30 -8.64
N LYS A 67 -10.34 -4.42 -7.67
CA LYS A 67 -11.12 -4.26 -6.43
C LYS A 67 -11.36 -2.80 -6.11
N ARG A 68 -12.51 -2.49 -5.48
CA ARG A 68 -12.71 -1.17 -4.87
C ARG A 68 -11.94 -1.08 -3.55
N VAL A 69 -10.75 -0.49 -3.60
CA VAL A 69 -9.84 -0.35 -2.45
C VAL A 69 -9.81 1.07 -1.89
N LEU A 70 -9.90 1.21 -0.56
CA LEU A 70 -9.53 2.44 0.15
C LEU A 70 -8.10 2.35 0.64
N LEU A 71 -7.20 3.09 0.02
CA LEU A 71 -5.82 3.23 0.45
C LEU A 71 -5.59 4.62 1.04
N VAL A 72 -5.14 4.67 2.30
CA VAL A 72 -4.77 5.92 2.97
C VAL A 72 -3.28 5.87 3.31
N LEU A 73 -2.55 6.81 2.73
CA LEU A 73 -1.11 6.97 2.89
C LEU A 73 -0.85 8.23 3.73
N ASP A 74 -0.39 8.05 4.97
CA ASP A 74 -0.15 9.14 5.92
C ASP A 74 1.36 9.46 5.99
N ASP A 75 1.70 10.74 6.01
CA ASP A 75 3.08 11.26 6.00
C ASP A 75 3.90 10.87 4.75
N VAL A 76 3.31 11.03 3.57
CA VAL A 76 4.02 10.94 2.28
C VAL A 76 4.73 12.26 1.98
N ASN A 77 6.03 12.20 1.66
CA ASN A 77 6.84 13.38 1.33
C ASN A 77 7.65 13.25 0.03
N LYS A 78 7.64 12.09 -0.63
CA LYS A 78 8.37 11.83 -1.89
C LYS A 78 7.46 11.22 -2.94
N LEU A 79 7.64 11.61 -4.20
CA LEU A 79 6.87 11.05 -5.32
C LEU A 79 7.12 9.53 -5.49
N ASP A 80 8.33 9.07 -5.17
CA ASP A 80 8.68 7.65 -5.32
C ASP A 80 7.93 6.74 -4.34
N GLN A 81 7.56 7.25 -3.17
CA GLN A 81 6.67 6.55 -2.23
C GLN A 81 5.31 6.27 -2.88
N LEU A 82 4.71 7.29 -3.51
CA LEU A 82 3.44 7.14 -4.22
C LEU A 82 3.54 6.16 -5.39
N LYS A 83 4.59 6.30 -6.21
CA LYS A 83 4.81 5.42 -7.37
C LYS A 83 4.98 3.97 -6.97
N ALA A 84 5.64 3.69 -5.84
CA ALA A 84 5.87 2.34 -5.37
C ALA A 84 4.63 1.69 -4.74
N LEU A 85 3.75 2.47 -4.10
CA LEU A 85 2.61 1.94 -3.35
C LEU A 85 1.30 1.92 -4.17
N CYS A 86 1.10 2.88 -5.07
CA CYS A 86 -0.14 3.03 -5.84
C CYS A 86 0.02 2.77 -7.34
N GLY A 87 1.27 2.78 -7.84
CA GLY A 87 1.54 2.78 -9.27
C GLY A 87 0.98 4.02 -9.97
N SER A 88 0.98 4.00 -11.31
CA SER A 88 0.24 4.96 -12.13
C SER A 88 -0.77 4.20 -13.00
N ARG A 89 -1.97 4.74 -13.17
CA ARG A 89 -2.86 4.34 -14.26
C ARG A 89 -2.33 5.00 -15.53
N THR A 90 -1.63 4.23 -16.35
CA THR A 90 -1.46 4.52 -17.78
C THR A 90 -2.69 4.04 -18.52
#